data_AF-A0A8H6HR82-F1
#
_entry.id   AF-A0A8H6HR82-F1
#
_cell.length_a   1.000
_cell.length_b   1.000
_cell.length_c   1.000
_cell.angle_alpha   90.00
_cell.angle_beta   90.00
_cell.angle_gamma   90.00
#
_symmetry.space_group_name_H-M   'P 1'
#
loop_
_entity.id
_entity.type
_entity.pdbx_description
1 polymer ?
#
loop_
_entity_poly.entity_id
_entity_poly.type
_entity_poly.pdbx_seq_one_letter_code
_entity_poly.pdbx_strand_id
1 'polypeptide(L)'
;MVRGSGKFKQKRGGGRSFSKHIDENGEGSMPGNRRGARKPPTDALDEDSSEEEEDESGSGSGSGEEEEEESEEEEDPNKPELTRAERKALKKKQADEKKAAAAAAEGNSEDDDLINPNHVTKALKISDLGSSRELSRREREEKEKKDAKERYWKLHLQGKTQEAKTDLARLAKIRADREEAQAKRKAEAEAKAAEIEARKQAQLSKRRV
;
A
#
# COMPACT_ATOMS: atom_id res chain seq x y z
N MET A 1 -4.59 -3.79 -16.05
CA MET A 1 -3.25 -3.16 -16.13
C MET A 1 -3.34 -1.70 -15.73
N VAL A 2 -2.64 -1.34 -14.65
CA VAL A 2 -2.52 0.03 -14.11
C VAL A 2 -1.52 0.79 -14.97
N ARG A 3 -1.95 1.94 -15.53
CA ARG A 3 -1.13 2.79 -16.41
C ARG A 3 -0.04 3.49 -15.59
N GLY A 4 1.20 3.36 -16.06
CA GLY A 4 2.41 3.78 -15.35
C GLY A 4 2.49 5.28 -15.06
N SER A 5 2.87 5.61 -13.83
CA SER A 5 3.11 6.99 -13.38
C SER A 5 4.42 7.52 -13.98
N GLY A 6 4.28 8.49 -14.89
CA GLY A 6 5.39 9.20 -15.53
C GLY A 6 6.29 9.98 -14.57
N LYS A 7 7.57 10.09 -14.97
CA LYS A 7 8.70 10.65 -14.24
C LYS A 7 8.56 12.18 -14.06
N PHE A 8 7.94 12.64 -12.97
CA PHE A 8 8.07 14.02 -12.48
C PHE A 8 8.60 13.99 -11.04
N LYS A 9 9.76 14.62 -10.79
CA LYS A 9 10.32 14.78 -9.43
C LYS A 9 9.60 15.94 -8.72
N GLN A 10 8.53 15.65 -7.99
CA GLN A 10 7.95 16.59 -7.04
C GLN A 10 8.86 16.69 -5.80
N LYS A 11 9.61 17.79 -5.65
CA LYS A 11 10.24 18.14 -4.36
C LYS A 11 9.14 18.68 -3.43
N ARG A 12 8.51 17.79 -2.66
CA ARG A 12 7.57 18.13 -1.57
C ARG A 12 8.21 17.75 -0.23
N GLY A 13 8.38 18.76 0.62
CA GLY A 13 8.73 18.76 2.04
C GLY A 13 9.29 17.47 2.67
N GLY A 14 10.58 17.49 3.00
CA GLY A 14 11.17 16.54 3.94
C GLY A 14 10.51 16.71 5.32
N GLY A 15 9.59 15.81 5.65
CA GLY A 15 8.86 15.81 6.91
C GLY A 15 9.80 15.70 8.10
N ARG A 16 9.57 16.53 9.12
CA ARG A 16 10.21 16.40 10.43
C ARG A 16 9.76 15.06 11.02
N SER A 17 10.70 14.15 11.23
CA SER A 17 10.44 12.81 11.78
C SER A 17 10.16 12.91 13.28
N PHE A 18 8.90 13.05 13.69
CA PHE A 18 8.51 13.09 15.10
C PHE A 18 8.42 11.71 15.77
N SER A 19 8.61 10.62 15.03
CA SER A 19 8.44 9.25 15.52
C SER A 19 9.74 8.45 15.67
N LYS A 20 10.91 9.09 15.53
CA LYS A 20 12.20 8.38 15.68
C LYS A 20 12.83 8.49 17.07
N HIS A 21 12.26 9.33 17.95
CA HIS A 21 12.77 9.58 19.31
C HIS A 21 11.61 9.81 20.30
N ILE A 22 10.61 8.92 20.28
CA ILE A 22 9.70 8.77 21.42
C ILE A 22 10.08 7.43 22.03
N ASP A 23 10.83 7.47 23.13
CA ASP A 23 11.03 6.30 23.96
C ASP A 23 9.68 5.94 24.58
N GLU A 24 9.29 4.66 24.50
CA GLU A 24 8.00 4.14 24.95
C GLU A 24 7.79 4.25 26.48
N ASN A 25 8.77 4.80 27.20
CA ASN A 25 8.71 5.05 28.64
C ASN A 25 8.38 6.53 28.92
N GLY A 26 7.17 6.96 28.55
CA GLY A 26 6.31 7.90 29.29
C GLY A 26 6.85 9.20 29.96
N GLU A 27 8.06 9.68 29.72
CA GLU A 27 8.56 10.95 30.26
C GLU A 27 9.16 11.82 29.16
N GLY A 28 8.37 12.83 28.74
CA GLY A 28 8.71 13.74 27.65
C GLY A 28 9.82 14.73 27.99
N SER A 29 11.07 14.35 27.73
CA SER A 29 12.21 15.28 27.76
C SER A 29 12.84 15.45 26.37
N MET A 30 12.75 16.66 25.81
CA MET A 30 13.26 17.02 24.48
C MET A 30 14.79 17.18 24.48
N PRO A 31 15.56 16.58 23.54
CA PRO A 31 16.99 16.84 23.46
C PRO A 31 17.28 18.11 22.64
N GLY A 32 17.89 19.10 23.29
CA GLY A 32 18.48 20.26 22.64
C GLY A 32 19.72 19.92 21.81
N ASN A 33 19.92 20.68 20.73
CA ASN A 33 21.07 20.63 19.82
C ASN A 33 22.43 20.39 20.52
N ARG A 34 23.15 19.33 20.13
CA ARG A 34 24.61 19.25 20.27
C ARG A 34 25.26 18.89 18.94
N ARG A 35 25.58 19.91 18.14
CA ARG A 35 26.61 19.80 17.10
C ARG A 35 27.97 19.99 17.78
N GLY A 36 28.91 19.09 17.50
CA GLY A 36 30.34 19.34 17.68
C GLY A 36 31.02 18.51 18.78
N ALA A 37 31.58 17.37 18.39
CA ALA A 37 32.85 16.84 18.93
C ALA A 37 33.25 15.56 18.17
N ARG A 38 34.03 15.70 17.09
CA ARG A 38 34.87 14.61 16.58
C ARG A 38 36.27 15.18 16.35
N LYS A 39 37.22 14.79 17.19
CA LYS A 39 38.67 14.79 16.92
C LYS A 39 39.17 13.34 17.09
N PRO A 40 40.05 12.83 16.22
CA PRO A 40 40.52 11.44 16.22
C PRO A 40 41.93 11.26 16.83
N PRO A 41 42.34 10.01 17.11
CA PRO A 41 43.72 9.57 16.87
C PRO A 41 43.75 8.35 15.92
N THR A 42 44.42 8.43 14.76
CA THR A 42 45.76 7.85 14.44
C THR A 42 45.83 6.35 14.74
N ASP A 43 46.12 5.43 13.82
CA ASP A 43 47.26 5.39 12.89
C ASP A 43 47.13 4.14 11.97
N ALA A 44 47.85 4.18 10.85
CA ALA A 44 48.32 3.09 10.00
C ALA A 44 47.54 2.59 8.75
N LEU A 45 47.96 3.16 7.61
CA LEU A 45 48.43 2.52 6.34
C LEU A 45 47.38 1.93 5.37
N ASP A 46 47.12 2.59 4.23
CA ASP A 46 47.81 2.49 2.90
C ASP A 46 47.03 1.48 2.03
N GLU A 47 46.57 1.73 0.80
CA GLU A 47 47.28 2.21 -0.37
C GLU A 47 46.26 2.44 -1.54
N ASP A 48 46.42 3.55 -2.25
CA ASP A 48 46.15 3.83 -3.68
C ASP A 48 44.85 3.40 -4.38
N SER A 49 44.12 4.36 -4.99
CA SER A 49 44.27 4.63 -6.43
C SER A 49 43.09 5.41 -7.06
N SER A 50 43.42 6.60 -7.56
CA SER A 50 42.88 7.34 -8.72
C SER A 50 41.41 7.76 -8.83
N GLU A 51 41.22 9.10 -8.88
CA GLU A 51 40.26 9.81 -9.75
C GLU A 51 40.02 9.10 -11.09
N GLU A 52 38.77 9.09 -11.59
CA GLU A 52 38.34 9.83 -12.79
C GLU A 52 36.80 9.88 -12.87
N GLU A 53 36.30 11.05 -13.24
CA GLU A 53 34.93 11.34 -13.68
C GLU A 53 34.73 10.81 -15.11
N GLU A 54 33.62 10.15 -15.41
CA GLU A 54 33.09 10.16 -16.78
C GLU A 54 31.58 9.89 -16.85
N ASP A 55 30.92 10.78 -17.57
CA ASP A 55 29.50 10.83 -17.95
C ASP A 55 29.27 9.86 -19.11
N GLU A 56 28.31 8.92 -19.01
CA GLU A 56 27.84 8.18 -20.18
C GLU A 56 26.31 8.13 -20.26
N SER A 57 25.79 8.94 -21.19
CA SER A 57 24.42 8.97 -21.65
C SER A 57 24.05 7.72 -22.45
N GLY A 58 23.30 6.79 -21.84
CA GLY A 58 22.69 5.65 -22.53
C GLY A 58 21.28 5.95 -23.03
N SER A 59 21.17 6.48 -24.26
CA SER A 59 19.93 6.54 -25.04
C SER A 59 19.59 5.15 -25.60
N GLY A 60 18.47 4.58 -25.14
CA GLY A 60 17.95 3.29 -25.60
C GLY A 60 16.53 3.43 -26.12
N SER A 61 16.41 3.58 -27.43
CA SER A 61 15.19 3.59 -28.22
C SER A 61 14.33 2.33 -28.01
N GLY A 62 13.01 2.53 -27.92
CA GLY A 62 12.01 1.48 -27.88
C GLY A 62 10.70 1.99 -28.46
N SER A 63 10.67 2.05 -29.80
CA SER A 63 9.48 2.23 -30.62
C SER A 63 8.39 1.22 -30.26
N GLY A 64 7.15 1.68 -30.19
CA GLY A 64 5.97 0.88 -29.86
C GLY A 64 4.71 1.63 -30.28
N GLU A 65 4.46 1.53 -31.57
CA GLU A 65 3.24 1.75 -32.35
C GLU A 65 1.90 1.69 -31.58
N GLU A 66 1.05 2.65 -31.95
CA GLU A 66 -0.39 2.55 -32.24
C GLU A 66 -1.36 2.18 -31.11
N GLU A 67 -2.26 3.12 -30.80
CA GLU A 67 -3.66 3.02 -31.24
C GLU A 67 -4.37 4.37 -31.02
N GLU A 68 -4.82 4.95 -32.13
CA GLU A 68 -5.76 6.05 -32.19
C GLU A 68 -7.17 5.48 -31.93
N GLU A 69 -7.79 5.82 -30.80
CA GLU A 69 -9.25 5.79 -30.73
C GLU A 69 -9.78 7.18 -31.09
N GLU A 70 -10.07 7.27 -32.38
CA GLU A 70 -11.01 8.15 -33.03
C GLU A 70 -12.27 8.35 -32.17
N SER A 71 -12.47 9.57 -31.68
CA SER A 71 -13.78 10.02 -31.22
C SER A 71 -14.28 10.98 -32.28
N GLU A 72 -15.09 10.42 -33.20
CA GLU A 72 -15.99 11.16 -34.08
C GLU A 72 -16.90 12.01 -33.19
N GLU A 73 -16.62 13.30 -33.12
CA GLU A 73 -17.52 14.31 -32.57
C GLU A 73 -17.73 15.34 -33.69
N GLU A 74 -18.77 15.06 -34.49
CA GLU A 74 -19.54 15.95 -35.37
C GLU A 74 -18.96 17.38 -35.52
N GLU A 75 -18.37 17.63 -36.68
CA GLU A 75 -17.91 18.96 -37.09
C GLU A 75 -19.10 19.87 -37.40
N ASP A 76 -19.50 20.70 -36.42
CA ASP A 76 -20.27 21.91 -36.69
C ASP A 76 -19.45 22.84 -37.63
N PRO A 77 -19.94 23.23 -38.82
CA PRO A 77 -19.18 24.00 -39.81
C PRO A 77 -18.99 25.49 -39.45
N ASN A 78 -19.26 25.88 -38.20
CA ASN A 78 -19.30 27.28 -37.77
C ASN A 78 -18.44 27.57 -36.52
N LYS A 79 -17.52 26.67 -36.18
CA LYS A 79 -16.53 26.88 -35.10
C LYS A 79 -15.16 27.17 -35.72
N PRO A 80 -14.41 28.19 -35.24
CA PRO A 80 -13.04 28.37 -35.70
C PRO A 80 -12.25 27.10 -35.42
N GLU A 81 -11.39 26.68 -36.35
CA GLU A 81 -10.47 25.56 -36.17
C GLU A 81 -9.48 25.88 -35.05
N LEU A 82 -9.91 25.66 -33.81
CA LEU A 82 -9.10 25.86 -32.63
C LEU A 82 -7.96 24.85 -32.67
N THR A 83 -6.75 25.36 -32.48
CA THR A 83 -5.55 24.53 -32.44
C THR A 83 -5.69 23.48 -31.33
N ARG A 84 -4.95 22.36 -31.44
CA ARG A 84 -4.97 21.29 -30.44
C ARG A 84 -4.71 21.80 -29.01
N ALA A 85 -3.97 22.90 -28.86
CA ALA A 85 -3.71 23.56 -27.59
C ALA A 85 -4.95 24.28 -27.03
N GLU A 86 -5.71 24.98 -27.88
CA GLU A 86 -6.92 25.69 -27.49
C GLU A 86 -8.08 24.75 -27.16
N ARG A 87 -8.26 23.65 -27.93
CA ARG A 87 -9.23 22.60 -27.59
C ARG A 87 -8.95 21.98 -26.22
N LYS A 88 -7.67 21.73 -25.90
CA LYS A 88 -7.25 21.23 -24.58
C LYS A 88 -7.49 22.26 -23.48
N ALA A 89 -7.26 23.55 -23.74
CA ALA A 89 -7.49 24.61 -22.77
C ALA A 89 -8.99 24.79 -22.45
N LEU A 90 -9.86 24.74 -23.46
CA LEU A 90 -11.31 24.79 -23.27
C LEU A 90 -11.84 23.57 -22.51
N LYS A 91 -11.38 22.37 -22.86
CA LYS A 91 -11.74 21.14 -22.14
C LYS A 91 -11.30 21.18 -20.68
N LYS A 92 -10.13 21.77 -20.39
CA LYS A 92 -9.65 21.98 -19.01
C LYS A 92 -10.51 22.99 -18.24
N LYS A 93 -10.83 24.14 -18.85
CA LYS A 93 -11.71 25.15 -18.25
C LYS A 93 -13.10 24.59 -17.93
N GLN A 94 -13.71 23.87 -18.87
CA GLN A 94 -15.01 23.22 -18.64
C GLN A 94 -14.95 22.13 -17.55
N ALA A 95 -13.84 21.40 -17.44
CA ALA A 95 -13.65 20.43 -16.36
C ALA A 95 -13.51 21.10 -14.98
N ASP A 96 -12.84 22.25 -14.91
CA ASP A 96 -12.69 23.03 -13.68
C ASP A 96 -14.03 23.68 -13.27
N GLU A 97 -14.83 24.19 -14.22
CA GLU A 97 -16.18 24.70 -13.97
C GLU A 97 -17.15 23.60 -13.50
N LYS A 98 -17.11 22.41 -14.12
CA LYS A 98 -17.91 21.26 -13.69
C LYS A 98 -17.53 20.77 -12.29
N LYS A 99 -16.23 20.83 -11.94
CA LYS A 99 -15.77 20.50 -10.58
C LYS A 99 -16.19 21.56 -9.56
N ALA A 100 -16.17 22.83 -9.92
CA ALA A 100 -16.67 23.91 -9.06
C ALA A 100 -18.19 23.81 -8.84
N ALA A 101 -18.96 23.47 -9.88
CA ALA A 101 -20.39 23.23 -9.78
C ALA A 101 -20.74 21.97 -8.97
N ALA A 102 -19.96 20.88 -9.12
CA ALA A 102 -20.12 19.67 -8.33
C ALA A 102 -19.80 19.91 -6.84
N ALA A 103 -18.74 20.66 -6.53
CA ALA A 103 -18.42 21.03 -5.15
C ALA A 103 -19.48 21.93 -4.50
N ALA A 104 -20.14 22.79 -5.28
CA ALA A 104 -21.26 23.61 -4.80
C ALA A 104 -22.56 22.80 -4.59
N ALA A 105 -22.77 21.73 -5.34
CA ALA A 105 -23.93 20.84 -5.20
C ALA A 105 -23.76 19.81 -4.06
N GLU A 106 -22.53 19.35 -3.83
CA GLU A 106 -22.20 18.37 -2.79
C GLU A 106 -22.20 19.01 -1.39
N GLY A 107 -21.83 20.30 -1.28
CA GLY A 107 -21.84 21.05 -0.01
C GLY A 107 -23.23 21.46 0.52
N ASN A 108 -24.32 21.18 -0.20
CA ASN A 108 -25.67 21.58 0.21
C ASN A 108 -26.62 20.39 0.47
N SER A 109 -26.16 19.13 0.30
CA SER A 109 -27.06 17.97 0.39
C SER A 109 -26.90 17.16 1.69
N GLU A 110 -25.79 17.31 2.41
CA GLU A 110 -25.54 16.60 3.67
C GLU A 110 -25.99 17.38 4.92
N ASP A 111 -26.35 18.65 4.74
CA ASP A 111 -26.67 19.59 5.84
C ASP A 111 -28.14 20.05 5.86
N ASP A 112 -28.93 19.76 4.82
CA ASP A 112 -30.35 20.17 4.77
C ASP A 112 -31.19 19.55 5.91
N ASP A 113 -30.83 18.34 6.37
CA ASP A 113 -31.45 17.69 7.55
C ASP A 113 -30.92 18.23 8.90
N LEU A 114 -29.78 18.92 8.90
CA LEU A 114 -29.16 19.51 10.10
C LEU A 114 -29.58 20.98 10.32
N ILE A 115 -30.11 21.65 9.29
CA ILE A 115 -30.39 23.08 9.31
C ILE A 115 -31.82 23.43 9.80
N ASN A 116 -32.78 22.48 9.81
CA ASN A 116 -34.15 22.80 10.23
C ASN A 116 -34.77 21.79 11.23
N PRO A 117 -34.92 22.15 12.52
CA PRO A 117 -35.54 21.28 13.53
C PRO A 117 -37.04 21.03 13.32
N ASN A 118 -37.69 21.72 12.37
CA ASN A 118 -39.07 21.49 11.96
C ASN A 118 -39.18 20.75 10.60
N HIS A 119 -38.12 20.14 10.08
CA HIS A 119 -38.18 19.33 8.85
C HIS A 119 -38.85 17.97 9.13
N VAL A 120 -40.18 17.96 9.20
CA VAL A 120 -40.96 16.74 9.38
C VAL A 120 -41.45 16.25 8.01
N THR A 121 -40.68 15.38 7.36
CA THR A 121 -41.04 14.87 6.02
C THR A 121 -42.29 13.98 6.03
N LYS A 122 -42.56 13.28 7.14
CA LYS A 122 -43.76 12.44 7.36
C LYS A 122 -44.12 12.37 8.85
N ALA A 123 -45.34 12.77 9.21
CA ALA A 123 -45.84 12.66 10.58
C ALA A 123 -46.22 11.20 10.90
N LEU A 124 -45.48 10.54 11.79
CA LEU A 124 -45.79 9.19 12.28
C LEU A 124 -46.94 9.26 13.31
N LYS A 125 -47.90 8.34 13.20
CA LYS A 125 -49.01 8.20 14.17
C LYS A 125 -48.57 7.28 15.30
N ILE A 126 -49.09 7.49 16.51
CA ILE A 126 -48.74 6.70 17.72
C ILE A 126 -48.98 5.19 17.52
N SER A 127 -49.95 4.82 16.68
CA SER A 127 -50.23 3.44 16.29
C SER A 127 -49.16 2.78 15.41
N ASP A 128 -48.32 3.55 14.72
CA ASP A 128 -47.25 3.09 13.81
C ASP A 128 -45.92 2.81 14.55
N LEU A 129 -45.84 3.18 15.83
CA LEU A 129 -44.66 2.97 16.67
C LEU A 129 -44.53 1.53 17.21
N GLY A 130 -45.58 0.72 17.09
CA GLY A 130 -45.63 -0.66 17.59
C GLY A 130 -45.54 -1.76 16.53
N SER A 131 -45.71 -1.41 15.25
CA SER A 131 -45.59 -2.37 14.14
C SER A 131 -44.16 -2.37 13.61
N SER A 132 -43.50 -3.54 13.61
CA SER A 132 -42.21 -3.70 12.92
C SER A 132 -42.39 -3.31 11.46
N ARG A 133 -41.84 -2.16 11.08
CA ARG A 133 -41.94 -1.67 9.71
C ARG A 133 -41.32 -2.72 8.80
N GLU A 134 -42.17 -3.34 8.00
CA GLU A 134 -41.72 -4.29 7.01
C GLU A 134 -40.71 -3.60 6.12
N LEU A 135 -39.47 -4.10 6.16
CA LEU A 135 -38.37 -3.53 5.39
C LEU A 135 -38.80 -3.43 3.94
N SER A 136 -38.60 -2.24 3.36
CA SER A 136 -38.85 -2.03 1.94
C SER A 136 -38.10 -3.10 1.14
N ARG A 137 -38.60 -3.48 -0.04
CA ARG A 137 -37.94 -4.47 -0.90
C ARG A 137 -36.44 -4.18 -1.08
N ARG A 138 -36.11 -2.89 -1.24
CA ARG A 138 -34.71 -2.40 -1.30
C ARG A 138 -33.93 -2.70 -0.02
N GLU A 139 -34.53 -2.44 1.14
CA GLU A 139 -33.89 -2.67 2.44
C GLU A 139 -33.71 -4.18 2.74
N ARG A 140 -34.62 -5.05 2.26
CA ARG A 140 -34.45 -6.51 2.36
C ARG A 140 -33.27 -6.99 1.51
N GLU A 141 -33.22 -6.58 0.25
CA GLU A 141 -32.13 -6.93 -0.67
C GLU A 141 -30.77 -6.40 -0.16
N GLU A 142 -30.73 -5.19 0.43
CA GLU A 142 -29.52 -4.65 1.05
C GLU A 142 -29.06 -5.43 2.29
N LYS A 143 -29.99 -5.87 3.15
CA LYS A 143 -29.65 -6.72 4.29
C LYS A 143 -29.16 -8.09 3.85
N GLU A 144 -29.82 -8.73 2.89
CA GLU A 144 -29.37 -10.00 2.34
C GLU A 144 -27.99 -9.90 1.70
N LYS A 145 -27.70 -8.78 1.01
CA LYS A 145 -26.35 -8.51 0.47
C LYS A 145 -25.31 -8.32 1.56
N LYS A 146 -25.65 -7.67 2.68
CA LYS A 146 -24.76 -7.55 3.85
C LYS A 146 -24.53 -8.92 4.49
N ASP A 147 -25.59 -9.67 4.75
CA ASP A 147 -25.54 -11.01 5.33
C ASP A 147 -24.73 -11.98 4.45
N ALA A 148 -24.87 -11.90 3.12
CA ALA A 148 -24.09 -12.72 2.19
C ALA A 148 -22.59 -12.38 2.25
N LYS A 149 -22.23 -11.09 2.33
CA LYS A 149 -20.84 -10.66 2.51
C LYS A 149 -20.27 -11.12 3.85
N GLU A 150 -21.05 -10.99 4.92
CA GLU A 150 -20.64 -11.45 6.25
C GLU A 150 -20.45 -12.97 6.30
N ARG A 151 -21.35 -13.73 5.67
CA ARG A 151 -21.21 -15.18 5.52
C ARG A 151 -19.97 -15.54 4.70
N TYR A 152 -19.71 -14.83 3.61
CA TYR A 152 -18.50 -15.02 2.81
C TYR A 152 -17.24 -14.76 3.64
N TRP A 153 -17.18 -13.62 4.33
CA TRP A 153 -16.05 -13.27 5.21
C TRP A 153 -15.88 -14.28 6.34
N LYS A 154 -16.97 -14.71 6.97
CA LYS A 154 -16.94 -15.75 8.01
C LYS A 154 -16.37 -17.06 7.48
N LEU A 155 -16.78 -17.50 6.28
CA LEU A 155 -16.25 -18.71 5.64
C LEU A 155 -14.79 -18.53 5.21
N HIS A 156 -14.40 -17.35 4.76
CA HIS A 156 -13.04 -17.02 4.36
C HIS A 156 -12.10 -17.04 5.56
N LEU A 157 -12.49 -16.41 6.67
CA LEU A 157 -11.76 -16.46 7.94
C LEU A 157 -11.65 -17.89 8.49
N GLN A 158 -12.68 -18.72 8.29
CA GLN A 158 -12.64 -20.15 8.63
C GLN A 158 -11.75 -20.98 7.68
N GLY A 159 -11.18 -20.40 6.62
CA GLY A 159 -10.38 -21.12 5.64
C GLY A 159 -11.18 -22.05 4.72
N LYS A 160 -12.50 -21.86 4.63
CA LYS A 160 -13.38 -22.75 3.86
C LYS A 160 -13.58 -22.32 2.40
N THR A 161 -13.35 -21.05 2.09
CA THR A 161 -13.37 -20.54 0.71
C THR A 161 -12.19 -21.12 -0.09
N GLN A 162 -12.35 -21.24 -1.41
CA GLN A 162 -11.28 -21.76 -2.26
C GLN A 162 -10.02 -20.90 -2.16
N GLU A 163 -10.17 -19.57 -2.14
CA GLU A 163 -9.06 -18.62 -1.96
C GLU A 163 -8.28 -18.91 -0.68
N ALA A 164 -8.97 -18.97 0.47
CA ALA A 164 -8.30 -19.20 1.75
C ALA A 164 -7.66 -20.60 1.82
N LYS A 165 -8.28 -21.64 1.23
CA LYS A 165 -7.66 -22.97 1.11
C LYS A 165 -6.36 -22.93 0.31
N THR A 166 -6.33 -22.18 -0.80
CA THR A 166 -5.12 -22.05 -1.61
C THR A 166 -4.00 -21.35 -0.84
N ASP A 167 -4.31 -20.29 -0.11
CA ASP A 167 -3.31 -19.60 0.72
C ASP A 167 -2.82 -20.46 1.88
N LEU A 168 -3.72 -21.17 2.56
CA LEU A 168 -3.31 -22.14 3.59
C LEU A 168 -2.44 -23.25 3.01
N ALA A 169 -2.74 -23.75 1.81
CA ALA A 169 -1.91 -24.76 1.13
C ALA A 169 -0.53 -24.21 0.74
N ARG A 170 -0.45 -22.95 0.27
CA ARG A 170 0.83 -22.27 0.01
C ARG A 170 1.65 -22.13 1.29
N LEU A 171 1.02 -21.69 2.38
CA LEU A 171 1.69 -21.57 3.68
C LEU A 171 2.14 -22.94 4.23
N ALA A 172 1.34 -23.99 4.04
CA ALA A 172 1.70 -25.35 4.45
C ALA A 172 2.94 -25.86 3.72
N LYS A 173 3.06 -25.62 2.41
CA LYS A 173 4.28 -25.95 1.64
C LYS A 173 5.51 -25.23 2.21
N ILE A 174 5.41 -23.93 2.46
CA ILE A 174 6.52 -23.15 3.03
C ILE A 174 6.91 -23.66 4.43
N ARG A 175 5.94 -24.06 5.25
CA ARG A 175 6.22 -24.66 6.57
C ARG A 175 6.95 -25.99 6.40
N ALA A 176 6.49 -26.87 5.52
CA ALA A 176 7.15 -28.14 5.22
C ALA A 176 8.59 -27.92 4.73
N ASP A 177 8.81 -27.02 3.77
CA ASP A 177 10.15 -26.71 3.24
C ASP A 177 11.08 -26.18 4.34
N ARG A 178 10.55 -25.37 5.26
CA ARG A 178 11.31 -24.86 6.41
C ARG A 178 11.63 -25.94 7.42
N GLU A 179 10.67 -26.80 7.74
CA GLU A 179 10.85 -27.93 8.65
C GLU A 179 11.86 -28.92 8.09
N GLU A 180 11.79 -29.25 6.80
CA GLU A 180 12.77 -30.08 6.11
C GLU A 180 14.16 -29.45 6.10
N ALA A 181 14.27 -28.15 5.81
CA ALA A 181 15.54 -27.45 5.86
C ALA A 181 16.13 -27.39 7.28
N GLN A 182 15.29 -27.20 8.30
CA GLN A 182 15.71 -27.25 9.70
C GLN A 182 16.12 -28.66 10.11
N ALA A 183 15.40 -29.69 9.68
CA ALA A 183 15.74 -31.09 9.95
C ALA A 183 17.07 -31.46 9.28
N LYS A 184 17.29 -31.07 8.02
CA LYS A 184 18.57 -31.25 7.32
C LYS A 184 19.72 -30.55 8.04
N ARG A 185 19.53 -29.30 8.46
CA ARG A 185 20.54 -28.55 9.24
C ARG A 185 20.83 -29.20 10.60
N LYS A 186 19.83 -29.72 11.30
CA LYS A 186 20.00 -30.43 12.58
C LYS A 186 20.74 -31.75 12.36
N ALA A 187 20.35 -32.55 11.37
CA ALA A 187 21.03 -33.81 11.05
C ALA A 187 22.50 -33.60 10.65
N GLU A 188 22.80 -32.58 9.84
CA GLU A 188 24.18 -32.22 9.49
C GLU A 188 24.98 -31.73 10.69
N ALA A 189 24.36 -30.95 11.59
CA ALA A 189 25.01 -30.48 12.81
C ALA A 189 25.30 -31.63 13.78
N GLU A 190 24.36 -32.56 13.95
CA GLU A 190 24.52 -33.76 14.79
C GLU A 190 25.58 -34.71 14.21
N ALA A 191 25.62 -34.92 12.89
CA ALA A 191 26.66 -35.72 12.24
C ALA A 191 28.06 -35.09 12.42
N LYS A 192 28.18 -33.78 12.23
CA LYS A 192 29.44 -33.05 12.47
C LYS A 192 29.84 -33.09 13.94
N ALA A 193 28.89 -32.95 14.87
CA ALA A 193 29.16 -33.05 16.30
C ALA A 193 29.66 -34.46 16.68
N ALA A 194 29.00 -35.51 16.18
CA ALA A 194 29.40 -36.89 16.41
C ALA A 194 30.80 -37.20 15.84
N GLU A 195 31.14 -36.67 14.65
CA GLU A 195 32.49 -36.80 14.08
C GLU A 195 33.54 -36.09 14.93
N ILE A 196 33.26 -34.88 15.40
CA ILE A 196 34.16 -34.12 16.28
C ILE A 196 34.35 -34.84 17.61
N GLU A 197 33.28 -35.40 18.19
CA GLU A 197 33.34 -36.17 19.42
C GLU A 197 34.11 -37.48 19.24
N ALA A 198 33.87 -38.22 18.16
CA ALA A 198 34.64 -39.41 17.82
C ALA A 198 36.13 -39.09 17.64
N ARG A 199 36.45 -37.99 16.94
CA ARG A 199 37.83 -37.51 16.76
C ARG A 199 38.48 -37.12 18.10
N LYS A 200 37.74 -36.45 18.99
CA LYS A 200 38.21 -36.10 20.34
C LYS A 200 38.46 -37.35 21.19
N GLN A 201 37.55 -38.33 21.15
CA GLN A 201 37.70 -39.59 21.87
C GLN A 201 38.89 -40.41 21.37
N ALA A 202 39.10 -40.48 20.05
CA ALA A 202 40.27 -41.13 19.45
C ALA A 202 41.60 -40.41 19.82
N GLN A 203 41.60 -39.09 19.93
CA GLN A 203 42.78 -38.34 20.40
C GLN A 203 43.05 -38.58 21.89
N LEU A 204 42.00 -38.66 22.72
CA LEU A 204 42.11 -38.95 24.15
C LEU A 204 42.64 -40.37 24.41
N SER A 205 42.18 -41.37 23.66
CA SER A 205 42.68 -42.74 23.79
C SER A 205 44.15 -42.86 23.34
N LYS A 206 44.53 -42.18 22.25
CA LYS A 206 45.92 -42.17 21.75
C LYS A 206 46.90 -41.43 22.67
N ARG A 207 46.44 -40.46 23.47
CA ARG A 207 47.25 -39.78 24.51
C ARG A 207 47.43 -40.60 25.80
N ARG A 208 46.65 -41.67 25.98
CA ARG A 208 46.62 -42.49 27.20
C ARG A 208 47.52 -43.73 27.13
N VAL A 209 48.06 -44.03 25.95
CA VAL A 209 49.08 -45.06 25.66
C VAL A 209 50.44 -44.38 25.64
#